data_AF-A0A9D5U237-F1
#
_entry.id   AF-A0A9D5U237-F1
#
_cell.length_a   1.000
_cell.length_b   1.000
_cell.length_c   1.000
_cell.angle_alpha   90.00
_cell.angle_beta   90.00
_cell.angle_gamma   90.00
#
_symmetry.space_group_name_H-M   'P 1'
#
loop_
_entity.id
_entity.type
_entity.pdbx_description
1 polymer ?
#
loop_
_entity_poly.entity_id
_entity_poly.type
_entity_poly.pdbx_seq_one_letter_code
_entity_poly.pdbx_strand_id
1 'polypeptide(L)'
;MVDAINSALAGIHSALRRYEQSAARIARAGQEVPADPAVQFPQPEDRFDLSREAVNLLASRHAVAANAAVIRAEDKLLGNLLDILA
;
A
#
# COMPACT_ATOMS: atom_id res chain seq x y z
N MET A 1 14.38 18.24 -8.03
CA MET A 1 13.26 17.74 -8.86
C MET A 1 13.44 16.27 -9.24
N VAL A 2 14.54 15.90 -9.94
CA VAL A 2 14.83 14.47 -10.25
C VAL A 2 14.89 13.59 -8.98
N ASP A 3 15.49 14.08 -7.89
CA ASP A 3 15.54 13.35 -6.62
C ASP A 3 14.17 13.16 -5.96
N ALA A 4 13.25 14.13 -6.12
CA ALA A 4 11.89 14.03 -5.57
C ALA A 4 11.07 12.98 -6.34
N ILE A 5 11.21 12.93 -7.66
CA ILE A 5 10.60 11.89 -8.50
C ILE A 5 11.16 10.51 -8.15
N ASN A 6 12.48 10.38 -8.01
CA ASN A 6 13.10 9.11 -7.63
C ASN A 6 12.65 8.64 -6.22
N SER A 7 12.54 9.57 -5.27
CA SER A 7 12.01 9.28 -3.93
C SER A 7 10.54 8.85 -3.99
N ALA A 8 9.72 9.54 -4.77
CA ALA A 8 8.30 9.19 -4.96
C ALA A 8 8.14 7.81 -5.62
N LEU A 9 8.94 7.48 -6.63
CA LEU A 9 8.94 6.17 -7.27
C LEU A 9 9.36 5.06 -6.30
N ALA A 10 10.41 5.28 -5.52
CA ALA A 10 10.82 4.35 -4.48
C ALA A 10 9.71 4.16 -3.42
N GLY A 11 9.01 5.23 -3.07
CA GLY A 11 7.83 5.23 -2.21
C GLY A 11 6.70 4.38 -2.77
N ILE A 12 6.39 4.52 -4.07
CA ILE A 12 5.39 3.73 -4.78
C ILE A 12 5.76 2.24 -4.76
N HIS A 13 6.98 1.86 -5.15
CA HIS A 13 7.41 0.47 -5.13
C HIS A 13 7.34 -0.14 -3.73
N SER A 14 7.75 0.61 -2.71
CA SER A 14 7.64 0.19 -1.31
C SER A 14 6.17 0.01 -0.86
N ALA A 15 5.27 0.89 -1.28
CA ALA A 15 3.85 0.80 -0.96
C ALA A 15 3.17 -0.38 -1.68
N LEU A 16 3.51 -0.63 -2.95
CA LEU A 16 2.99 -1.77 -3.72
C LEU A 16 3.39 -3.11 -3.09
N ARG A 17 4.66 -3.28 -2.70
CA ARG A 17 5.09 -4.51 -2.00
C ARG A 17 4.32 -4.76 -0.70
N ARG A 18 4.05 -3.69 0.08
CA ARG A 18 3.25 -3.79 1.31
C ARG A 18 1.79 -4.13 1.02
N TYR A 19 1.23 -3.55 -0.03
CA TYR A 19 -0.12 -3.85 -0.50
C TYR A 19 -0.26 -5.34 -0.87
N GLU A 20 0.65 -5.86 -1.69
CA GLU A 20 0.66 -7.27 -2.12
C GLU A 20 0.81 -8.23 -0.94
N GLN A 21 1.70 -7.92 0.01
CA GLN A 21 1.88 -8.73 1.21
C GLN A 21 0.61 -8.76 2.06
N SER A 22 -0.03 -7.61 2.28
CA SER A 22 -1.26 -7.51 3.08
C SER A 22 -2.41 -8.26 2.39
N ALA A 23 -2.54 -8.10 1.07
CA ALA A 23 -3.53 -8.83 0.27
C ALA A 23 -3.32 -10.35 0.32
N ALA A 24 -2.08 -10.82 0.20
CA ALA A 24 -1.76 -12.25 0.29
C ALA A 24 -2.07 -12.83 1.67
N ARG A 25 -1.81 -12.07 2.74
CA ARG A 25 -2.13 -12.48 4.11
C ARG A 25 -3.66 -12.59 4.32
N ILE A 26 -4.43 -11.62 3.84
CA ILE A 26 -5.90 -11.67 3.89
C ILE A 26 -6.44 -12.85 3.08
N ALA A 27 -5.89 -13.11 1.90
CA ALA A 27 -6.31 -14.24 1.06
C ALA A 27 -6.08 -15.59 1.75
N ARG A 28 -4.94 -15.75 2.44
CA ARG A 28 -4.65 -16.97 3.23
C ARG A 28 -5.60 -17.14 4.42
N ALA A 29 -5.90 -16.06 5.12
CA ALA A 29 -6.86 -16.10 6.23
C ALA A 29 -8.27 -16.54 5.78
N GLY A 30 -8.65 -16.24 4.52
CA GLY A 30 -9.90 -16.74 3.94
C GLY A 30 -9.89 -18.25 3.59
N GLN A 31 -8.72 -18.89 3.54
CA GLN A 31 -8.56 -20.32 3.23
C GLN A 31 -8.48 -21.21 4.48
N GLU A 32 -8.18 -20.65 5.65
CA GLU A 32 -8.03 -21.36 6.93
C GLU A 32 -9.37 -21.65 7.63
N VAL A 33 -10.45 -21.90 6.89
CA VAL A 33 -11.71 -22.38 7.47
C VAL A 33 -11.51 -23.85 7.87
N PRO A 34 -11.55 -24.23 9.17
CA PRO A 34 -11.35 -25.61 9.58
C PRO A 34 -12.47 -26.48 9.01
N ALA A 35 -12.12 -27.55 8.28
CA ALA A 35 -13.08 -28.50 7.73
C ALA A 35 -13.72 -29.40 8.80
N ASP A 36 -13.25 -29.31 10.05
CA ASP A 36 -13.61 -30.22 11.13
C ASP A 36 -14.19 -29.45 12.32
N PRO A 37 -15.49 -29.60 12.65
CA PRO A 37 -16.15 -28.89 13.74
C PRO A 37 -15.64 -29.31 15.14
N ALA A 38 -14.75 -30.31 15.23
CA ALA A 38 -14.11 -30.74 16.47
C ALA A 38 -12.82 -29.96 16.82
N VAL A 39 -12.26 -29.18 15.87
CA VAL A 39 -11.03 -28.41 16.10
C VAL A 39 -11.40 -27.10 16.82
N GLN A 40 -11.05 -27.05 18.10
CA GLN A 40 -11.21 -25.88 18.96
C GLN A 40 -10.71 -24.62 18.26
N PHE A 41 -11.55 -23.58 18.31
CA PHE A 41 -11.25 -22.23 17.85
C PHE A 41 -9.80 -21.84 18.17
N PRO A 42 -9.02 -21.29 17.22
CA PRO A 42 -7.67 -20.85 17.50
C PRO A 42 -7.66 -19.89 18.68
N GLN A 43 -6.68 -20.07 19.58
CA GLN A 43 -6.48 -19.22 20.75
C GLN A 43 -6.40 -17.74 20.31
N PRO A 44 -6.86 -16.79 21.13
CA PRO A 44 -6.98 -15.38 20.73
C PRO A 44 -5.66 -14.77 20.24
N GLU A 45 -4.51 -15.29 20.68
CA GLU A 45 -3.17 -14.87 20.20
C GLU A 45 -2.87 -15.25 18.73
N ASP A 46 -3.49 -16.31 18.19
CA ASP A 46 -3.30 -16.78 16.80
C ASP A 46 -4.42 -16.31 15.85
N ARG A 47 -5.34 -15.49 16.37
CA ARG A 47 -6.46 -14.97 15.57
C ARG A 47 -5.93 -13.89 14.63
N PHE A 48 -5.69 -14.27 13.38
CA PHE A 48 -5.27 -13.39 12.30
C PHE A 48 -6.16 -12.12 12.25
N ASP A 49 -5.57 -10.96 12.52
CA ASP A 49 -6.29 -9.68 12.59
C ASP A 49 -6.54 -9.10 11.19
N LEU A 50 -7.65 -9.52 10.59
CA LEU A 50 -8.14 -9.02 9.30
C LEU A 50 -8.34 -7.50 9.31
N SER A 51 -8.74 -6.91 10.44
CA SER A 51 -8.98 -5.47 10.55
C SER A 51 -7.68 -4.69 10.42
N ARG A 52 -6.61 -5.16 11.05
CA ARG A 52 -5.28 -4.58 10.91
C ARG A 52 -4.76 -4.67 9.48
N GLU A 53 -4.95 -5.80 8.80
CA GLU A 53 -4.48 -5.94 7.41
C GLU A 53 -5.30 -5.13 6.42
N ALA A 54 -6.61 -4.95 6.66
CA ALA A 54 -7.43 -4.03 5.87
C ALA A 54 -6.96 -2.57 6.01
N VAL A 55 -6.57 -2.15 7.22
CA VAL A 55 -5.98 -0.83 7.45
C VAL A 55 -4.62 -0.71 6.74
N ASN A 56 -3.78 -1.76 6.74
CA ASN A 56 -2.52 -1.76 6.00
C ASN A 56 -2.73 -1.64 4.48
N LEU A 57 -3.75 -2.29 3.91
CA LEU A 57 -4.16 -2.12 2.52
C LEU A 57 -4.58 -0.67 2.22
N LEU A 58 -5.39 -0.08 3.11
CA LEU A 58 -5.83 1.31 2.94
C LEU A 58 -4.64 2.28 3.02
N ALA A 59 -3.76 2.09 3.99
CA ALA A 59 -2.57 2.92 4.19
C ALA A 59 -1.61 2.83 2.99
N SER A 60 -1.37 1.62 2.45
CA SER A 60 -0.53 1.44 1.26
C SER A 60 -1.14 2.10 0.02
N ARG A 61 -2.46 2.01 -0.18
CA ARG A 61 -3.17 2.74 -1.23
C ARG A 61 -2.99 4.25 -1.12
N HIS A 62 -3.13 4.81 0.08
CA HIS A 62 -2.91 6.24 0.30
C HIS A 62 -1.46 6.66 0.08
N ALA A 63 -0.49 5.82 0.44
CA ALA A 63 0.92 6.07 0.18
C ALA A 63 1.22 6.14 -1.33
N VAL A 64 0.62 5.27 -2.15
CA VAL A 64 0.74 5.36 -3.62
C VAL A 64 0.14 6.68 -4.13
N ALA A 65 -1.06 7.04 -3.67
CA ALA A 65 -1.74 8.26 -4.09
C ALA A 65 -0.95 9.53 -3.73
N ALA A 66 -0.35 9.56 -2.54
CA ALA A 66 0.48 10.67 -2.07
C ALA A 66 1.74 10.83 -2.93
N ASN A 67 2.48 9.74 -3.18
CA ASN A 67 3.66 9.79 -4.05
C ASN A 67 3.30 10.19 -5.50
N ALA A 68 2.17 9.72 -6.03
CA ALA A 68 1.68 10.16 -7.33
C ALA A 68 1.28 11.64 -7.36
N ALA A 69 0.83 12.22 -6.23
CA ALA A 69 0.59 13.65 -6.14
C ALA A 69 1.89 14.46 -6.17
N VAL A 70 2.98 13.98 -5.54
CA VAL A 70 4.31 14.60 -5.62
C VAL A 70 4.80 14.63 -7.06
N ILE A 71 4.72 13.52 -7.80
CA ILE A 71 5.13 13.47 -9.21
C ILE A 71 4.34 14.48 -10.05
N ARG A 72 3.01 14.58 -9.85
CA ARG A 72 2.17 15.57 -10.54
C ARG A 72 2.49 17.01 -10.17
N ALA A 73 2.91 17.27 -8.93
CA ALA A 73 3.32 18.60 -8.50
C ALA A 73 4.65 19.00 -9.16
N GLU A 74 5.60 18.08 -9.23
CA GLU A 74 6.88 18.27 -9.94
C GLU A 74 6.65 18.55 -11.43
N ASP A 75 5.77 17.80 -12.09
CA ASP A 75 5.41 18.01 -13.50
C ASP A 75 4.83 19.42 -13.75
N LYS A 76 3.92 19.87 -12.87
CA LYS A 76 3.37 21.24 -12.93
C LYS A 76 4.43 22.32 -12.71
N LEU A 77 5.38 22.11 -11.80
CA LEU A 77 6.47 23.05 -11.56
C LEU A 77 7.38 23.17 -12.78
N LEU A 78 7.71 22.06 -13.45
CA LEU A 78 8.45 22.09 -14.71
C LEU A 78 7.69 22.83 -15.80
N GLY A 79 6.39 22.56 -15.95
CA GLY A 79 5.53 23.26 -16.91
C GLY A 79 5.53 24.78 -16.69
N ASN A 80 5.34 25.22 -15.45
CA ASN A 80 5.33 26.65 -15.12
C ASN A 80 6.70 27.32 -15.38
N LEU A 81 7.81 26.62 -15.11
CA LEU A 81 9.15 27.17 -15.42
C LEU A 81 9.38 27.32 -16.92
N LEU A 82 8.91 26.36 -17.72
CA LEU A 82 8.98 26.46 -19.18
C LEU A 82 8.13 27.62 -19.71
N ASP A 83 6.94 27.82 -19.15
CA ASP A 83 6.03 28.90 -19.55
C ASP A 83 6.57 30.31 -19.21
N ILE A 84 7.32 30.45 -18.11
CA ILE A 84 7.98 31.72 -17.75
C ILE A 84 9.17 32.04 -18.66
N LEU A 85 9.84 31.02 -19.20
CA LEU A 85 11.03 31.17 -20.04
C LEU A 85 10.69 31.36 -21.53
N ALA A 86 9.45 31.12 -21.94
CA ALA A 86 8.94 31.32 -23.29
C ALA A 86 8.50 32.78 -23.53
#